data_AF-A0A167PBA8-F1
#
_entry.id   AF-A0A167PBA8-F1
#
_cell.length_a   1.000
_cell.length_b   1.000
_cell.length_c   1.000
_cell.angle_alpha   90.00
_cell.angle_beta   90.00
_cell.angle_gamma   90.00
#
_symmetry.space_group_name_H-M   'P 1'
#
loop_
_entity.id
_entity.type
_entity.pdbx_description
1 polymer ?
#
loop_
_entity_poly.entity_id
_entity_poly.type
_entity_poly.pdbx_seq_one_letter_code
_entity_poly.pdbx_strand_id
1 'polypeptide(L)'
;MGKLKRIKKLNSGDVFAIPLSNGFAFCVVCVGNEIAFFDHKVDASEMPNSLVELPIAFRVLVGNGEAQAGKWIFLDNIKLSDEMLSKSNFLHKPVGSQDYFIYCDGKSVMASEEEVKGLELFTVWFAEDILRRLEELFDGKECSTTAAIKMQLNIPF
;
A
#
# COMPACT_ATOMS: atom_id res chain seq x y z
N MET A 1 13.90 -11.40 29.85
CA MET A 1 13.50 -10.18 29.10
C MET A 1 14.26 -10.15 27.79
N GLY A 2 13.60 -10.48 26.67
CA GLY A 2 14.21 -10.37 25.35
C GLY A 2 14.39 -8.90 24.96
N LYS A 3 15.55 -8.52 24.43
CA LYS A 3 15.75 -7.20 23.84
C LYS A 3 14.73 -7.01 22.72
N LEU A 4 13.87 -5.99 22.82
CA LEU A 4 13.01 -5.57 21.71
C LEU A 4 13.90 -5.29 20.49
N LYS A 5 13.72 -6.08 19.43
CA LYS A 5 14.46 -5.93 18.18
C LYS A 5 14.04 -4.58 17.59
N ARG A 6 14.99 -3.65 17.43
CA ARG A 6 14.71 -2.31 16.93
C ARG A 6 14.13 -2.40 15.52
N ILE A 7 12.90 -1.92 15.34
CA ILE A 7 12.26 -1.82 14.02
C ILE A 7 13.12 -0.89 13.15
N LYS A 8 13.53 -1.38 11.97
CA LYS A 8 14.28 -0.56 11.01
C LYS A 8 13.31 0.48 10.42
N LYS A 9 13.68 1.75 10.51
CA LYS A 9 12.96 2.83 9.84
C LYS A 9 13.11 2.66 8.33
N LEU A 10 11.98 2.72 7.62
CA LEU A 10 11.95 2.73 6.16
C LEU A 10 12.37 4.10 5.64
N ASN A 11 13.14 4.12 4.55
CA ASN A 11 13.47 5.35 3.83
C ASN A 11 12.74 5.38 2.50
N SER A 12 12.35 6.57 2.04
CA SER A 12 11.84 6.74 0.68
C SER A 12 12.86 6.21 -0.34
N GLY A 13 12.38 5.50 -1.34
CA GLY A 13 13.18 4.77 -2.32
C GLY A 13 13.52 3.34 -1.91
N ASP A 14 13.31 2.92 -0.65
CA ASP A 14 13.59 1.52 -0.27
C ASP A 14 12.67 0.58 -1.05
N VAL A 15 13.26 -0.42 -1.70
CA VAL A 15 12.58 -1.45 -2.48
C VAL A 15 12.60 -2.77 -1.73
N PHE A 16 11.48 -3.47 -1.78
CA PHE A 16 11.35 -4.80 -1.21
C PHE A 16 10.76 -5.80 -2.20
N ALA A 17 11.23 -7.05 -2.14
CA ALA A 17 10.49 -8.21 -2.62
C ALA A 17 9.60 -8.75 -1.50
N ILE A 18 8.36 -9.08 -1.83
CA ILE A 18 7.35 -9.62 -0.93
C ILE A 18 7.14 -11.08 -1.31
N PRO A 19 7.51 -12.04 -0.43
CA PRO A 19 7.25 -13.44 -0.68
C PRO A 19 5.75 -13.70 -0.77
N LEU A 20 5.34 -14.33 -1.88
CA LEU A 20 3.99 -14.82 -2.10
C LEU A 20 3.94 -16.34 -1.91
N SER A 21 2.74 -16.92 -1.97
CA SER A 21 2.52 -18.36 -2.05
C SER A 21 3.21 -18.96 -3.26
N ASN A 22 3.24 -18.22 -4.37
CA ASN A 22 3.92 -18.57 -5.61
C ASN A 22 4.58 -17.34 -6.23
N GLY A 23 5.90 -17.20 -5.99
CA GLY A 23 6.74 -16.14 -6.53
C GLY A 23 6.90 -14.95 -5.57
N PHE A 24 7.16 -13.79 -6.15
CA PHE A 24 7.43 -12.54 -5.44
C PHE A 24 6.71 -11.39 -6.13
N ALA A 25 6.16 -10.48 -5.32
CA ALA A 25 5.76 -9.15 -5.73
C ALA A 25 6.80 -8.12 -5.28
N PHE A 26 6.68 -6.89 -5.77
CA PHE A 26 7.59 -5.81 -5.41
C PHE A 26 6.85 -4.59 -4.92
N CYS A 27 7.50 -3.86 -4.02
CA CYS A 27 7.03 -2.56 -3.58
C CYS A 27 8.18 -1.57 -3.41
N VAL A 28 7.83 -0.29 -3.41
CA VAL A 28 8.75 0.81 -3.14
C VAL A 28 8.14 1.76 -2.11
N VAL A 29 8.97 2.22 -1.17
CA VAL A 29 8.58 3.21 -0.19
C VAL A 29 8.58 4.60 -0.85
N CYS A 30 7.41 5.23 -0.94
CA CYS A 30 7.23 6.56 -1.49
C CYS A 30 7.52 7.65 -0.45
N VAL A 31 7.29 8.91 -0.83
CA VAL A 31 7.25 9.99 0.17
C VAL A 31 6.01 9.85 1.08
N GLY A 32 6.08 10.39 2.30
CA GLY A 32 4.94 10.36 3.23
C GLY A 32 4.72 9.02 3.95
N ASN A 33 5.67 8.09 3.86
CA ASN A 33 5.57 6.70 4.39
C ASN A 33 4.48 5.86 3.71
N GLU A 34 4.06 6.27 2.52
CA GLU A 34 3.21 5.46 1.65
C GLU A 34 4.07 4.40 0.95
N ILE A 35 3.49 3.25 0.64
CA ILE A 35 4.17 2.19 -0.10
C ILE A 35 3.36 1.88 -1.35
N ALA A 36 4.01 1.97 -2.51
CA ALA A 36 3.45 1.59 -3.80
C ALA A 36 3.81 0.13 -4.11
N PHE A 37 2.81 -0.65 -4.52
CA PHE A 37 2.95 -2.05 -4.88
C PHE A 37 2.74 -2.18 -6.38
N PHE A 38 3.64 -2.89 -7.06
CA PHE A 38 3.60 -3.03 -8.51
C PHE A 38 2.69 -4.18 -8.94
N ASP A 39 2.00 -4.02 -10.06
CA ASP A 39 1.23 -5.08 -10.74
C ASP A 39 2.18 -6.00 -11.52
N HIS A 40 3.07 -6.67 -10.79
CA HIS A 40 4.09 -7.52 -11.37
C HIS A 40 4.49 -8.63 -10.41
N LYS A 41 4.48 -9.87 -10.92
CA LYS A 41 4.86 -11.07 -10.19
C LYS A 41 5.94 -11.84 -10.95
N VAL A 42 6.95 -12.32 -10.23
CA VAL A 42 8.04 -13.12 -10.79
C VAL A 42 8.36 -14.31 -9.88
N ASP A 43 9.12 -15.28 -10.37
CA ASP A 43 9.47 -16.48 -9.60
C ASP A 43 10.68 -16.30 -8.65
N ALA A 44 11.48 -15.25 -8.84
CA ALA A 44 12.71 -14.98 -8.09
C ALA A 44 12.67 -13.62 -7.39
N SER A 45 13.32 -13.48 -6.24
CA SER A 45 13.32 -12.21 -5.47
C SER A 45 14.25 -11.13 -6.04
N GLU A 46 14.74 -11.29 -7.28
CA GLU A 46 15.62 -10.31 -7.92
C GLU A 46 14.80 -9.12 -8.42
N MET A 47 15.32 -7.90 -8.21
CA MET A 47 14.65 -6.68 -8.65
C MET A 47 14.61 -6.59 -10.19
N PRO A 48 13.43 -6.38 -10.81
CA PRO A 48 13.35 -6.11 -12.24
C PRO A 48 14.13 -4.85 -12.64
N ASN A 49 14.89 -4.90 -13.73
CA ASN A 49 15.69 -3.76 -14.21
C ASN A 49 14.84 -2.49 -14.47
N SER A 50 13.59 -2.67 -14.90
CA SER A 50 12.64 -1.60 -15.22
C SER A 50 11.55 -1.44 -14.15
N LEU A 51 11.87 -1.72 -12.87
CA LEU A 51 10.88 -1.70 -11.77
C LEU A 51 10.05 -0.40 -11.74
N VAL A 52 10.69 0.76 -11.91
CA VAL A 52 10.02 2.08 -11.86
C VAL A 52 9.07 2.34 -13.02
N GLU A 53 9.16 1.55 -14.09
CA GLU A 53 8.30 1.64 -15.27
C GLU A 53 7.10 0.69 -15.16
N LEU A 54 7.09 -0.19 -14.16
CA LEU A 54 5.99 -1.12 -13.95
C LEU A 54 4.75 -0.38 -13.46
N PRO A 55 3.55 -0.81 -13.88
CA PRO A 55 2.30 -0.26 -13.36
C PRO A 55 2.21 -0.43 -11.84
N ILE A 56 1.76 0.62 -11.15
CA ILE A 56 1.42 0.53 -9.72
C ILE A 56 0.01 -0.06 -9.62
N ALA A 57 -0.11 -1.18 -8.91
CA ALA A 57 -1.40 -1.81 -8.62
C ALA A 57 -2.19 -1.01 -7.57
N PHE A 58 -1.51 -0.60 -6.50
CA PHE A 58 -2.09 0.21 -5.43
C PHE A 58 -0.99 0.88 -4.59
N ARG A 59 -1.37 1.96 -3.89
CA ARG A 59 -0.48 2.72 -3.02
C ARG A 59 -1.18 3.03 -1.70
N VAL A 60 -0.63 2.54 -0.59
CA VAL A 60 -1.32 2.57 0.71
C VAL A 60 -0.38 2.94 1.85
N LEU A 61 -0.97 3.29 3.00
CA LEU A 61 -0.26 3.47 4.26
C LEU A 61 -0.03 2.11 4.90
N VAL A 62 1.21 1.81 5.24
CA VAL A 62 1.60 0.53 5.86
C VAL A 62 2.09 0.77 7.28
N GLY A 63 1.69 -0.11 8.19
CA GLY A 63 2.07 -0.02 9.60
C GLY A 63 3.59 -0.03 9.82
N ASN A 64 4.03 0.62 10.90
CA ASN A 64 5.44 0.59 11.30
C ASN A 64 5.86 -0.83 11.70
N GLY A 65 6.85 -1.40 11.02
CA GLY A 65 7.36 -2.73 11.33
C GLY A 65 6.80 -3.84 10.44
N GLU A 66 5.79 -3.55 9.63
CA GLU A 66 5.09 -4.56 8.82
C GLU A 66 5.99 -5.17 7.75
N ALA A 67 6.91 -4.40 7.18
CA ALA A 67 7.90 -4.95 6.26
C ALA A 67 8.75 -6.05 6.91
N GLN A 68 9.12 -5.89 8.20
CA GLN A 68 9.87 -6.91 8.92
C GLN A 68 8.98 -8.07 9.39
N ALA A 69 7.76 -7.77 9.85
CA ALA A 69 6.79 -8.79 10.27
C ALA A 69 6.39 -9.70 9.10
N GLY A 70 6.14 -9.11 7.94
CA GLY A 70 5.85 -9.77 6.67
C GLY A 70 7.06 -10.44 6.01
N LYS A 71 8.25 -10.38 6.62
CA LYS A 71 9.49 -10.96 6.10
C LYS A 71 9.85 -10.47 4.70
N TRP A 72 9.55 -9.21 4.39
CA TRP A 72 9.92 -8.61 3.11
C TRP A 72 11.43 -8.53 2.98
N ILE A 73 11.92 -8.79 1.78
CA ILE A 73 13.34 -8.86 1.46
C ILE A 73 13.74 -7.50 0.90
N PHE A 74 14.57 -6.75 1.64
CA PHE A 74 15.14 -5.50 1.13
C PHE A 74 16.06 -5.79 -0.06
N LEU A 75 15.84 -5.09 -1.17
CA LEU A 75 16.62 -5.27 -2.40
C LEU A 75 17.62 -4.13 -2.57
N ASP A 76 17.13 -2.90 -2.68
CA ASP A 76 17.95 -1.71 -2.91
C ASP A 76 17.20 -0.43 -2.50
N ASN A 77 17.85 0.72 -2.65
CA ASN A 77 17.24 2.04 -2.58
C ASN A 77 17.34 2.73 -3.96
N ILE A 78 16.20 3.11 -4.52
CA ILE A 78 16.11 3.67 -5.88
C ILE A 78 15.70 5.14 -5.88
N LYS A 79 16.01 5.82 -6.98
CA LYS A 79 15.43 7.13 -7.29
C LYS A 79 13.95 6.96 -7.64
N LEU A 80 13.10 7.69 -6.92
CA LEU A 80 11.66 7.71 -7.15
C LEU A 80 11.29 8.48 -8.43
N SER A 81 10.20 8.04 -9.08
CA SER A 81 9.53 8.81 -10.13
C SER A 81 8.76 9.99 -9.56
N ASP A 82 8.35 10.93 -10.40
CA ASP A 82 7.58 12.11 -9.98
C ASP A 82 6.25 11.72 -9.29
N GLU A 83 5.60 10.66 -9.76
CA GLU A 83 4.38 10.11 -9.14
C GLU A 83 4.64 9.66 -7.70
N MET A 84 5.74 8.94 -7.47
CA MET A 84 6.13 8.43 -6.15
C MET A 84 6.67 9.52 -5.21
N LEU A 85 7.09 10.67 -5.78
CA LEU A 85 7.48 11.88 -5.05
C LEU A 85 6.29 12.75 -4.65
N SER A 86 5.12 12.56 -5.28
CA SER A 86 3.88 13.21 -4.89
C SER A 86 3.17 12.45 -3.76
N LYS A 87 2.43 13.14 -2.88
CA LYS A 87 1.62 12.49 -1.82
C LYS A 87 0.27 12.04 -2.39
N SER A 88 -0.22 10.89 -1.97
CA SER A 88 -1.52 10.39 -2.43
C SER A 88 -2.68 11.06 -1.68
N ASN A 89 -3.79 11.19 -2.40
CA ASN A 89 -5.09 11.47 -1.82
C ASN A 89 -5.76 10.15 -1.44
N PHE A 90 -6.37 10.10 -0.27
CA PHE A 90 -7.08 8.92 0.22
C PHE A 90 -8.54 9.26 0.50
N LEU A 91 -9.44 8.31 0.23
CA LEU A 91 -10.82 8.37 0.69
C LEU A 91 -10.84 8.19 2.20
N HIS A 92 -11.30 9.21 2.92
CA HIS A 92 -11.54 9.15 4.35
C HIS A 92 -13.03 9.31 4.63
N LYS A 93 -13.63 8.30 5.25
CA LYS A 93 -15.01 8.34 5.74
C LYS A 93 -15.03 7.93 7.21
N PRO A 94 -15.07 8.89 8.15
CA PRO A 94 -15.15 8.57 9.57
C PRO A 94 -16.36 7.69 9.89
N VAL A 95 -16.19 6.75 10.83
CA VAL A 95 -17.28 5.85 11.24
C VAL A 95 -18.49 6.66 11.70
N GLY A 96 -19.65 6.35 11.12
CA GLY A 96 -20.91 7.05 11.41
C GLY A 96 -21.14 8.34 10.63
N SER A 97 -20.15 8.81 9.85
CA SER A 97 -20.32 9.98 8.97
C SER A 97 -21.10 9.62 7.71
N GLN A 98 -21.95 10.54 7.27
CA GLN A 98 -22.59 10.48 5.94
C GLN A 98 -21.75 11.17 4.87
N ASP A 99 -20.84 12.06 5.25
CA ASP A 99 -20.01 12.82 4.34
C ASP A 99 -18.77 12.02 3.90
N TYR A 100 -18.17 12.42 2.79
CA TYR A 100 -16.88 11.93 2.32
C TYR A 100 -15.82 13.00 2.50
N PHE A 101 -14.57 12.57 2.72
CA PHE A 101 -13.43 13.45 2.83
C PHE A 101 -12.28 12.92 1.99
N ILE A 102 -11.47 13.84 1.45
CA ILE A 102 -10.16 13.52 0.92
C ILE A 102 -9.14 13.80 2.02
N TYR A 103 -8.38 12.76 2.39
CA TYR A 103 -7.22 12.89 3.26
C TYR A 103 -5.95 13.06 2.43
N CYS A 104 -5.16 14.08 2.77
CA CYS A 104 -3.82 14.28 2.25
C CYS A 104 -2.97 15.03 3.30
N ASP A 105 -1.80 14.49 3.63
CA ASP A 105 -0.79 15.14 4.47
C ASP A 105 -1.30 15.71 5.80
N GLY A 106 -2.04 14.89 6.56
CA GLY A 106 -2.57 15.30 7.86
C GLY A 106 -3.79 16.23 7.80
N LYS A 107 -4.32 16.51 6.60
CA LYS A 107 -5.54 17.30 6.41
C LYS A 107 -6.64 16.43 5.83
N SER A 108 -7.87 16.63 6.30
CA SER A 108 -9.07 16.07 5.70
C SER A 108 -9.97 17.22 5.25
N VAL A 109 -10.38 17.19 3.99
CA VAL A 109 -11.27 18.18 3.39
C VAL A 109 -12.51 17.46 2.88
N MET A 110 -13.69 18.01 3.14
CA MET A 110 -14.96 17.46 2.66
C MET A 110 -14.95 17.38 1.13
N ALA A 111 -15.48 16.30 0.58
CA ALA A 111 -15.49 16.01 -0.85
C ALA A 111 -16.80 15.31 -1.27
N SER A 112 -17.13 15.37 -2.55
CA SER A 112 -18.25 14.63 -3.13
C SER A 112 -17.91 13.16 -3.32
N GLU A 113 -18.93 12.34 -3.58
CA GLU A 113 -18.75 10.93 -3.93
C GLU A 113 -17.87 10.75 -5.16
N GLU A 114 -18.10 11.56 -6.19
CA GLU A 114 -17.37 11.53 -7.47
C GLU A 114 -15.89 11.87 -7.28
N GLU A 115 -15.58 12.80 -6.37
CA GLU A 115 -14.20 13.22 -6.08
C GLU A 115 -13.40 12.14 -5.33
N VAL A 116 -14.07 11.32 -4.51
CA VAL A 116 -13.40 10.25 -3.75
C VAL A 116 -13.41 8.91 -4.47
N LYS A 117 -14.20 8.77 -5.54
CA LYS A 117 -14.30 7.53 -6.31
C LYS A 117 -12.97 7.17 -6.95
N GLY A 118 -12.50 5.96 -6.69
CA GLY A 118 -11.21 5.46 -7.18
C GLY A 118 -10.01 5.81 -6.30
N LEU A 119 -10.18 6.60 -5.24
CA LEU A 119 -9.12 6.80 -4.25
C LEU A 119 -8.97 5.57 -3.35
N GLU A 120 -7.74 5.31 -2.91
CA GLU A 120 -7.45 4.31 -1.88
C GLU A 120 -8.04 4.72 -0.53
N LEU A 121 -8.43 3.74 0.28
CA LEU A 121 -8.97 3.99 1.61
C LEU A 121 -7.89 4.57 2.54
N PHE A 122 -8.24 5.61 3.31
CA PHE A 122 -7.42 6.13 4.38
C PHE A 122 -7.45 5.17 5.58
N THR A 123 -6.64 4.12 5.49
CA THR A 123 -6.46 3.10 6.52
C THR A 123 -5.01 2.63 6.55
N VAL A 124 -4.56 2.14 7.70
CA VAL A 124 -3.24 1.53 7.86
C VAL A 124 -3.35 0.04 7.57
N TRP A 125 -2.54 -0.44 6.64
CA TRP A 125 -2.49 -1.84 6.24
C TRP A 125 -1.42 -2.61 7.01
N PHE A 126 -1.74 -3.85 7.39
CA PHE A 126 -0.81 -4.80 7.97
C PHE A 126 -0.23 -5.73 6.90
N ALA A 127 0.91 -6.35 7.18
CA ALA A 127 1.62 -7.21 6.23
C ALA A 127 0.74 -8.36 5.71
N GLU A 128 -0.09 -8.94 6.57
CA GLU A 128 -1.02 -10.03 6.22
C GLU A 128 -2.12 -9.55 5.26
N ASP A 129 -2.64 -8.34 5.45
CA ASP A 129 -3.64 -7.74 4.56
C ASP A 129 -3.06 -7.40 3.20
N ILE A 130 -1.82 -6.91 3.18
CA ILE A 130 -1.07 -6.63 1.93
C ILE A 130 -0.82 -7.94 1.17
N LEU A 131 -0.32 -8.97 1.85
CA LEU A 131 -0.07 -10.28 1.24
C LEU A 131 -1.35 -10.82 0.61
N ARG A 132 -2.45 -10.85 1.38
CA ARG A 132 -3.75 -11.30 0.87
C ARG A 132 -4.22 -10.47 -0.33
N ARG A 133 -4.10 -9.14 -0.27
CA ARG A 133 -4.48 -8.25 -1.39
C ARG A 133 -3.67 -8.53 -2.65
N LEU A 134 -2.37 -8.80 -2.53
CA LEU A 134 -1.51 -9.17 -3.66
C LEU A 134 -1.90 -10.54 -4.24
N GLU A 135 -2.14 -11.54 -3.41
CA GLU A 135 -2.60 -12.87 -3.87
C GLU A 135 -3.96 -12.76 -4.59
N GLU A 136 -4.91 -12.02 -4.02
CA GLU A 136 -6.21 -11.76 -4.63
C GLU A 136 -6.07 -11.03 -5.97
N LEU A 137 -5.21 -10.01 -6.05
CA LEU A 137 -4.90 -9.30 -7.29
C LEU A 137 -4.40 -10.25 -8.37
N PHE A 138 -3.39 -11.07 -8.07
CA PHE A 138 -2.80 -11.99 -9.06
C PHE A 138 -3.70 -13.19 -9.41
N ASP A 139 -4.69 -13.49 -8.56
CA ASP A 139 -5.79 -14.41 -8.85
C ASP A 139 -6.92 -13.76 -9.67
N GLY A 140 -6.83 -12.46 -9.99
CA GLY A 140 -7.88 -11.71 -10.70
C GLY A 140 -9.13 -11.42 -9.86
N LYS A 141 -8.98 -11.36 -8.53
CA LYS A 141 -10.06 -11.14 -7.56
C LYS A 141 -9.99 -9.72 -7.00
N GLU A 142 -11.15 -9.22 -6.57
CA GLU A 142 -11.21 -7.99 -5.79
C GLU A 142 -10.64 -8.20 -4.38
N CYS A 143 -10.04 -7.14 -3.81
CA CYS A 143 -9.52 -7.20 -2.46
C CYS A 143 -10.63 -7.33 -1.41
N SER A 144 -10.66 -8.45 -0.71
CA SER A 144 -11.69 -8.74 0.30
C SER A 144 -11.66 -7.77 1.48
N THR A 145 -10.47 -7.31 1.89
CA THR A 145 -10.31 -6.30 2.96
C THR A 145 -10.92 -4.97 2.57
N THR A 146 -10.64 -4.49 1.36
CA THR A 146 -11.21 -3.23 0.87
C THR A 146 -12.73 -3.32 0.80
N ALA A 147 -13.27 -4.42 0.27
CA ALA A 147 -14.71 -4.66 0.20
C ALA A 147 -15.36 -4.66 1.59
N ALA A 148 -14.74 -5.33 2.57
CA ALA A 148 -15.23 -5.38 3.95
C ALA A 148 -15.23 -4.00 4.61
N ILE A 149 -14.16 -3.21 4.44
CA ILE A 149 -14.09 -1.85 5.01
C ILE A 149 -15.14 -0.94 4.35
N LYS A 150 -15.28 -0.98 3.02
CA LYS A 150 -16.31 -0.22 2.30
C LYS A 150 -17.71 -0.56 2.81
N MET A 151 -18.00 -1.85 2.98
CA MET A 151 -19.27 -2.30 3.56
C MET A 151 -19.49 -1.76 4.98
N GLN A 152 -18.48 -1.82 5.85
CA GLN A 152 -18.57 -1.30 7.22
C GLN A 152 -18.82 0.22 7.27
N LEU A 153 -18.25 0.96 6.31
CA LEU A 153 -18.37 2.41 6.22
C LEU A 153 -19.55 2.88 5.36
N ASN A 154 -20.36 1.96 4.84
CA ASN A 154 -21.45 2.24 3.89
C ASN A 154 -20.98 3.03 2.65
N ILE A 155 -19.84 2.63 2.07
CA ILE A 155 -19.34 3.14 0.80
C ILE A 155 -19.83 2.22 -0.33
N PRO A 156 -20.66 2.70 -1.27
CA PRO A 156 -21.38 1.84 -2.22
C PRO A 156 -20.61 1.47 -3.50
N PHE A 157 -19.38 1.97 -3.67
CA PHE A 157 -18.55 1.82 -4.87
C PHE A 157 -17.15 1.29 -4.52
#